data_AF-A0A3N1X6S7-F1
#
_entry.id   AF-A0A3N1X6S7-F1
#
_cell.length_a   1.000
_cell.length_b   1.000
_cell.length_c   1.000
_cell.angle_alpha   90.00
_cell.angle_beta   90.00
_cell.angle_gamma   90.00
#
_symmetry.space_group_name_H-M   'P 1'
#
loop_
_entity.id
_entity.type
_entity.pdbx_description
1 polymer ?
#
loop_
_entity_poly.entity_id
_entity_poly.type
_entity_poly.pdbx_seq_one_letter_code
_entity_poly.pdbx_strand_id
1 'polypeptide(L)'
;MAGMNYDRDARLAAIEEAIHSLIAKHGAEDAQMILFDVGTKEAIAAFTRVMAAEHARRFHAAGLSPREASYRIADLTSMSVRNARRYADALLVDFQ
;
A
#
# COMPACT_ATOMS: atom_id res chain seq x y z
N MET A 1 8.24 -21.47 -19.68
CA MET A 1 8.26 -21.16 -18.23
C MET A 1 7.64 -19.78 -17.91
N ALA A 2 6.47 -19.44 -18.49
CA ALA A 2 5.83 -18.13 -18.29
C ALA A 2 4.56 -18.17 -17.42
N GLY A 3 4.03 -19.36 -17.11
CA GLY A 3 2.73 -19.50 -16.43
C GLY A 3 2.73 -19.18 -14.93
N MET A 4 3.86 -19.28 -14.23
CA MET A 4 3.90 -19.11 -12.76
C MET A 4 3.83 -17.66 -12.28
N ASN A 5 4.22 -16.66 -13.09
CA ASN A 5 4.19 -15.26 -12.67
C ASN A 5 2.79 -14.64 -12.78
N TYR A 6 2.00 -15.02 -13.78
CA TYR A 6 0.63 -14.51 -13.94
C TYR A 6 -0.27 -14.88 -12.75
N ASP A 7 -0.15 -16.10 -12.23
CA ASP A 7 -0.90 -16.53 -11.05
C ASP A 7 -0.51 -15.75 -9.80
N ARG A 8 0.77 -15.37 -9.67
CA ARG A 8 1.26 -14.59 -8.54
C ARG A 8 0.72 -13.15 -8.58
N ASP A 9 0.77 -12.50 -9.73
CA ASP A 9 0.30 -11.13 -9.88
C ASP A 9 -1.22 -11.04 -9.73
N ALA A 10 -1.97 -12.00 -10.29
CA ALA A 10 -3.42 -12.09 -10.11
C ALA A 10 -3.81 -12.34 -8.64
N ARG A 11 -3.06 -13.21 -7.95
CA ARG A 11 -3.24 -13.46 -6.52
C ARG A 11 -2.97 -12.21 -5.68
N LEU A 12 -1.89 -11.49 -5.98
CA LEU A 12 -1.56 -10.23 -5.29
C LEU A 12 -2.64 -9.18 -5.50
N ALA A 13 -3.14 -9.02 -6.73
CA ALA A 13 -4.24 -8.11 -7.03
C ALA A 13 -5.51 -8.46 -6.25
N ALA A 14 -5.87 -9.74 -6.15
CA ALA A 14 -7.02 -10.19 -5.37
C ALA A 14 -6.85 -9.91 -3.86
N ILE A 15 -5.64 -10.05 -3.33
CA ILE A 15 -5.32 -9.70 -1.93
C ILE A 15 -5.47 -8.19 -1.71
N GLU A 16 -4.91 -7.37 -2.61
CA GLU A 16 -4.99 -5.91 -2.51
C GLU A 16 -6.44 -5.41 -2.62
N GLU A 17 -7.25 -6.01 -3.50
CA GLU A 17 -8.69 -5.73 -3.60
C GLU A 17 -9.45 -6.11 -2.32
N ALA A 18 -9.16 -7.28 -1.74
CA ALA A 18 -9.76 -7.71 -0.48
C ALA A 18 -9.41 -6.77 0.67
N ILE A 19 -8.16 -6.29 0.73
CA ILE A 19 -7.71 -5.31 1.72
C ILE A 19 -8.46 -3.98 1.55
N HIS A 20 -8.61 -3.49 0.32
CA HIS A 20 -9.39 -2.28 0.06
C HIS A 20 -10.84 -2.43 0.51
N SER A 21 -11.46 -3.57 0.24
CA SER A 21 -12.82 -3.87 0.72
C SER A 21 -12.91 -3.91 2.24
N LEU A 22 -11.90 -4.47 2.91
CA LEU A 22 -11.85 -4.54 4.38
C LEU A 22 -11.71 -3.15 5.00
N ILE A 23 -10.81 -2.32 4.47
CA ILE A 23 -10.61 -0.92 4.89
C ILE A 23 -11.91 -0.11 4.68
N ALA A 24 -12.59 -0.31 3.55
CA ALA A 24 -13.85 0.41 3.27
C ALA A 24 -14.98 0.04 4.25
N LYS A 25 -15.01 -1.20 4.75
CA LYS A 25 -16.05 -1.69 5.66
C LYS A 25 -15.79 -1.40 7.13
N HIS A 26 -14.54 -1.50 7.56
CA HIS A 26 -14.17 -1.45 8.99
C HIS A 26 -13.24 -0.29 9.35
N GLY A 27 -12.68 0.41 8.35
CA GLY A 27 -11.59 1.36 8.57
C GLY A 27 -10.22 0.68 8.58
N ALA A 28 -9.16 1.48 8.45
CA ALA A 28 -7.80 0.98 8.29
C ALA A 28 -7.26 0.30 9.56
N GLU A 29 -7.61 0.80 10.75
CA GLU A 29 -7.14 0.27 12.04
C GLU A 29 -7.74 -1.11 12.32
N ASP A 30 -9.07 -1.25 12.23
CA ASP A 30 -9.74 -2.55 12.40
C ASP A 30 -9.32 -3.55 11.31
N ALA A 31 -9.18 -3.09 10.06
CA ALA A 31 -8.68 -3.92 8.96
C ALA A 31 -7.26 -4.44 9.25
N GLN A 32 -6.39 -3.59 9.81
CA GLN A 32 -5.07 -3.99 10.25
C GLN A 32 -5.16 -5.07 11.33
N MET A 33 -5.93 -4.85 12.40
CA MET A 33 -6.09 -5.83 13.47
C MET A 33 -6.57 -7.19 12.95
N ILE A 34 -7.61 -7.20 12.11
CA ILE A 34 -8.13 -8.43 11.50
C ILE A 34 -7.05 -9.15 10.69
N LEU A 35 -6.27 -8.41 9.89
CA LEU A 35 -5.20 -9.02 9.08
C LEU A 35 -4.04 -9.56 9.94
N PHE A 36 -3.73 -8.94 11.07
CA PHE A 36 -2.70 -9.45 11.99
C PHE A 36 -3.18 -10.67 12.77
N ASP A 37 -4.46 -10.76 13.09
CA ASP A 37 -5.01 -11.88 13.86
C ASP A 37 -5.28 -13.13 13.00
N VAL A 38 -5.85 -12.95 11.80
CA VAL A 38 -6.32 -14.07 10.95
C VAL A 38 -5.77 -14.07 9.53
N GLY A 39 -5.02 -13.03 9.14
CA GLY A 39 -4.49 -12.88 7.80
C GLY A 39 -3.27 -13.76 7.52
N THR A 40 -2.94 -13.88 6.24
CA THR A 40 -1.69 -14.52 5.80
C THR A 40 -0.54 -13.52 5.85
N LYS A 41 0.71 -14.00 5.97
CA LYS A 41 1.91 -13.13 5.87
C LYS A 41 1.94 -12.30 4.58
N GLU A 42 1.44 -12.88 3.49
CA GLU A 42 1.33 -12.23 2.19
C GLU A 42 0.33 -11.06 2.23
N ALA A 43 -0.83 -11.26 2.87
CA ALA A 43 -1.84 -10.21 3.06
C ALA A 43 -1.35 -9.10 3.99
N ILE A 44 -0.66 -9.44 5.08
CA ILE A 44 -0.04 -8.45 5.99
C ILE A 44 0.98 -7.60 5.22
N ALA A 45 1.84 -8.22 4.41
CA ALA A 45 2.81 -7.49 3.59
C ALA A 45 2.14 -6.65 2.49
N ALA A 46 1.00 -7.09 1.94
CA ALA A 46 0.21 -6.31 1.00
C ALA A 46 -0.46 -5.11 1.66
N PHE A 47 -0.93 -5.23 2.90
CA PHE A 47 -1.57 -4.13 3.65
C PHE A 47 -0.67 -2.92 3.76
N THR A 48 0.59 -3.12 4.16
CA THR A 48 1.58 -2.03 4.25
C THR A 48 1.77 -1.31 2.91
N ARG A 49 1.73 -2.04 1.78
CA ARG A 49 1.86 -1.47 0.44
C ARG A 49 0.61 -0.68 0.03
N VAL A 50 -0.57 -1.22 0.30
CA VAL A 50 -1.86 -0.55 0.07
C VAL A 50 -1.93 0.77 0.85
N MET A 51 -1.58 0.75 2.14
CA MET A 51 -1.55 1.95 2.97
C MET A 51 -0.53 2.98 2.45
N ALA A 52 0.66 2.54 2.03
CA ALA A 52 1.66 3.44 1.45
C ALA A 52 1.17 4.14 0.19
N ALA A 53 0.50 3.41 -0.72
CA ALA A 53 -0.10 3.98 -1.92
C ALA A 53 -1.24 4.94 -1.59
N GLU A 54 -2.08 4.61 -0.59
CA GLU A 54 -3.15 5.50 -0.14
C GLU A 54 -2.62 6.79 0.50
N HIS A 55 -1.63 6.70 1.38
CA HIS A 55 -0.95 7.85 1.96
C HIS A 55 -0.28 8.71 0.89
N ALA A 56 0.39 8.10 -0.09
CA ALA A 56 0.96 8.83 -1.20
C ALA A 56 -0.10 9.65 -1.95
N ARG A 57 -1.28 9.06 -2.24
CA ARG A 57 -2.39 9.76 -2.92
C ARG A 57 -2.91 10.92 -2.09
N ARG A 58 -3.12 10.70 -0.78
CA ARG A 58 -3.57 11.74 0.15
C ARG A 58 -2.56 12.88 0.27
N PHE A 59 -1.27 12.58 0.35
CA PHE A 59 -0.21 13.60 0.47
C PHE A 59 0.00 14.37 -0.83
N HIS A 60 -0.11 13.71 -1.98
CA HIS A 60 -0.08 14.38 -3.27
C HIS A 60 -1.25 15.35 -3.42
N ALA A 61 -2.48 14.92 -3.08
CA ALA A 61 -3.65 15.79 -3.08
C ALA A 61 -3.54 16.97 -2.10
N ALA A 62 -2.80 16.78 -1.00
CA ALA A 62 -2.49 17.85 -0.04
C ALA A 62 -1.30 18.75 -0.47
N GLY A 63 -0.72 18.54 -1.65
CA GLY A 63 0.36 19.35 -2.21
C GLY A 63 1.74 19.12 -1.58
N LEU A 64 1.94 18.01 -0.86
CA LEU A 64 3.25 17.69 -0.29
C LEU A 64 4.24 17.34 -1.39
N SER A 65 5.49 17.76 -1.21
CA SER A 65 6.57 17.30 -2.09
C SER A 65 6.77 15.79 -1.92
N PRO A 66 7.22 15.07 -2.95
CA PRO A 66 7.52 13.64 -2.84
C PRO A 66 8.56 13.34 -1.74
N ARG A 67 9.40 14.32 -1.39
CA ARG A 67 10.39 14.19 -0.31
C ARG A 67 9.67 14.12 1.03
N GLU A 68 8.82 15.09 1.33
CA GLU A 68 8.06 15.13 2.59
C GLU A 68 7.10 13.94 2.69
N ALA A 69 6.41 13.61 1.59
CA ALA A 69 5.54 12.44 1.53
C ALA A 69 6.30 11.15 1.86
N SER A 70 7.53 10.98 1.36
CA SER A 70 8.32 9.77 1.63
C SER A 70 8.66 9.57 3.11
N TYR A 71 8.96 10.63 3.86
CA TYR A 71 9.18 10.54 5.30
C TYR A 71 7.89 10.19 6.04
N ARG A 72 6.77 10.86 5.73
CA ARG A 72 5.49 10.58 6.39
C ARG A 72 4.98 9.16 6.12
N ILE A 73 5.12 8.67 4.88
CA ILE A 73 4.77 7.29 4.54
C ILE A 73 5.64 6.31 5.33
N ALA A 74 6.95 6.54 5.40
CA ALA A 74 7.87 5.69 6.15
C ALA A 74 7.47 5.56 7.63
N ASP A 75 7.15 6.68 8.27
CA ASP A 75 6.72 6.71 9.67
C ASP A 75 5.40 5.96 9.88
N LEU A 76 4.40 6.21 9.02
CA LEU A 76 3.06 5.61 9.15
C LEU A 76 3.01 4.11 8.84
N THR A 77 3.94 3.61 8.04
CA THR A 77 3.93 2.22 7.55
C THR A 77 5.11 1.40 8.04
N SER A 78 5.98 1.99 8.86
CA SER A 78 7.21 1.38 9.36
C SER A 78 8.17 0.88 8.27
N MET A 79 8.05 1.39 7.04
CA MET A 79 8.96 1.04 5.95
C MET A 79 10.15 2.00 5.88
N SER A 80 11.23 1.59 5.20
CA SER A 80 12.35 2.52 4.97
C SER A 80 11.93 3.68 4.06
N VAL A 81 12.50 4.87 4.30
CA VAL A 81 12.29 6.06 3.46
C VAL A 81 12.58 5.77 1.98
N ARG A 82 13.60 4.95 1.70
CA ARG A 82 13.94 4.52 0.33
C ARG A 82 12.80 3.74 -0.33
N ASN A 83 12.10 2.89 0.41
CA ASN A 83 10.96 2.15 -0.13
C ASN A 83 9.72 3.05 -0.25
N ALA A 84 9.46 3.88 0.76
CA ALA A 84 8.38 4.87 0.76
C ALA A 84 8.47 5.84 -0.43
N ARG A 85 9.69 6.24 -0.79
CA ARG A 85 9.97 7.11 -1.94
C ARG A 85 9.40 6.58 -3.25
N ARG A 86 9.38 5.26 -3.45
CA ARG A 86 8.80 4.64 -4.66
C ARG A 86 7.32 4.96 -4.81
N TYR A 87 6.57 4.98 -3.72
CA TYR A 87 5.14 5.32 -3.72
C TYR A 87 4.92 6.82 -3.88
N ALA A 88 5.75 7.65 -3.24
CA ALA A 88 5.66 9.10 -3.36
C ALA A 88 5.98 9.59 -4.80
N ASP A 89 6.91 8.92 -5.49
CA ASP A 89 7.28 9.25 -6.87
C ASP A 89 6.34 8.65 -7.92
N ALA A 90 5.75 7.46 -7.67
CA ALA A 90 4.87 6.80 -8.64
C ALA A 90 3.69 7.69 -9.09
N LEU A 91 3.16 8.49 -8.17
CA LEU A 91 2.07 9.42 -8.45
C LEU A 91 2.48 10.64 -9.28
N LEU A 92 3.77 10.89 -9.48
CA LEU A 92 4.20 11.89 -10.46
C LEU A 92 4.20 11.37 -11.89
N VAL A 93 4.23 10.05 -12.08
CA VAL A 93 4.29 9.41 -13.40
C VAL A 93 2.90 9.15 -13.97
N ASP A 94 1.90 8.87 -13.13
CA ASP A 94 0.52 8.58 -13.57
C ASP A 94 -0.30 9.84 -13.96
N PHE A 95 0.22 11.06 -13.75
CA PHE A 95 -0.49 12.33 -14.03
C PHE A 95 0.24 13.25 -15.03
N GLN A 96 1.23 12.75 -15.78
CA GLN A 96 1.86 13.45 -16.92
C GLN A 96 1.27 12.98 -18.25
#